data_AF-A0A925KK03-F1
#
_entry.id   AF-A0A925KK03-F1
#
_cell.length_a   1.000
_cell.length_b   1.000
_cell.length_c   1.000
_cell.angle_alpha   90.00
_cell.angle_beta   90.00
_cell.angle_gamma   90.00
#
_symmetry.space_group_name_H-M   'P 1'
#
loop_
_entity.id
_entity.type
_entity.pdbx_description
1 polymer ?
#
loop_
_entity_poly.entity_id
_entity_poly.type
_entity_poly.pdbx_seq_one_letter_code
_entity_poly.pdbx_strand_id
1 'polypeptide(L)'
;MQQTLNKGHQHPDGFMLFLGTMFVPTEDCDKPDNSFTHKLGDVVRISSAKLGVLDHTVNTSDRIAPRTSGLRELFGGLAARRLLKP
;
A
#
# COMPACT_ATOMS: atom_id res chain seq x y z
N MET A 1 8.19 -11.72 16.44
CA MET A 1 8.43 -10.65 15.44
C MET A 1 8.66 -11.15 14.02
N GLN A 2 9.21 -12.35 13.80
CA GLN A 2 9.56 -12.84 12.45
C GLN A 2 8.39 -12.98 11.45
N GLN A 3 7.16 -13.16 11.94
CA GLN A 3 5.96 -13.16 11.08
C GLN A 3 5.65 -11.76 10.51
N THR A 4 5.80 -10.72 11.35
CA THR A 4 5.48 -9.32 11.01
C THR A 4 6.64 -8.59 10.34
N LEU A 5 7.89 -8.91 10.71
CA LEU A 5 9.11 -8.35 10.13
C LEU A 5 9.95 -9.46 9.53
N ASN A 6 10.06 -9.46 8.21
CA ASN A 6 10.91 -10.40 7.46
C ASN A 6 11.23 -9.86 6.06
N LYS A 7 11.88 -10.69 5.25
CA LYS A 7 12.27 -10.35 3.87
C LYS A 7 11.09 -10.05 2.93
N GLY A 8 9.88 -10.49 3.25
CA GLY A 8 8.66 -10.14 2.52
C GLY A 8 7.86 -8.98 3.12
N HIS A 9 8.10 -8.62 4.39
CA HIS A 9 7.38 -7.56 5.11
C HIS A 9 8.35 -6.57 5.79
N GLN A 10 8.63 -5.44 5.13
CA GLN A 10 9.45 -4.35 5.68
C GLN A 10 8.59 -3.16 6.09
N HIS A 11 8.88 -2.61 7.26
CA HIS A 11 8.13 -1.52 7.88
C HIS A 11 9.10 -0.44 8.41
N PRO A 12 9.71 0.38 7.53
CA PRO A 12 10.78 1.31 7.91
C PRO A 12 10.33 2.40 8.91
N ASP A 13 9.05 2.79 8.92
CA ASP A 13 8.51 3.74 9.90
C ASP A 13 7.77 3.08 11.09
N GLY A 14 7.78 1.75 11.18
CA GLY A 14 6.99 0.99 12.15
C GLY A 14 5.62 0.54 11.62
N PHE A 15 4.69 0.28 12.54
CA PHE A 15 3.42 -0.40 12.22
C PHE A 15 2.20 0.44 12.53
N MET A 16 1.10 0.11 11.87
CA MET A 16 -0.23 0.62 12.15
C MET A 16 -1.20 -0.54 12.28
N LEU A 17 -2.18 -0.41 13.17
CA LEU A 17 -3.27 -1.36 13.30
C LEU A 17 -4.42 -0.92 12.39
N PHE A 18 -4.73 -1.73 11.38
CA PHE A 18 -5.93 -1.57 10.57
C PHE A 18 -7.10 -2.24 11.30
N LEU A 19 -8.17 -1.49 11.55
CA LEU A 19 -9.33 -1.95 12.32
C LEU A 19 -10.38 -2.70 11.46
N GLY A 20 -10.02 -3.07 10.24
CA GLY A 20 -10.91 -3.71 9.27
C GLY A 20 -11.22 -2.82 8.06
N THR A 21 -11.81 -3.43 7.04
CA THR A 21 -12.33 -2.71 5.87
C THR A 21 -13.77 -2.33 6.12
N MET A 22 -14.17 -1.12 5.73
CA MET A 22 -15.57 -0.67 5.87
C MET A 22 -16.49 -1.30 4.82
N PHE A 23 -15.94 -1.93 3.78
CA PHE A 23 -16.70 -2.48 2.66
C PHE A 23 -16.07 -3.80 2.17
N VAL A 24 -16.93 -4.76 1.85
CA VAL A 24 -16.55 -5.99 1.14
C VAL A 24 -16.71 -5.71 -0.36
N PRO A 25 -15.76 -6.12 -1.22
CA PRO A 25 -15.95 -6.04 -2.67
C PRO A 25 -17.20 -6.83 -3.07
N THR A 26 -18.21 -6.15 -3.60
CA THR A 26 -19.48 -6.78 -4.04
C THR A 26 -19.54 -6.98 -5.55
N GLU A 27 -18.53 -6.55 -6.28
CA GLU A 27 -18.45 -6.68 -7.74
C GLU A 27 -17.82 -8.01 -8.12
N ASP A 28 -18.43 -8.67 -9.12
CA ASP A 28 -17.95 -9.94 -9.66
C ASP A 28 -16.58 -9.80 -10.33
N CYS A 29 -15.64 -10.66 -9.95
CA CYS A 29 -14.32 -10.72 -10.55
C CYS A 29 -14.27 -11.78 -11.66
N ASP A 30 -14.23 -11.34 -12.93
CA ASP A 30 -14.22 -12.13 -14.17
C ASP A 30 -15.46 -13.00 -14.45
N LYS A 31 -16.13 -13.52 -13.41
CA LYS A 31 -17.26 -14.44 -13.50
C LYS A 31 -18.30 -14.11 -12.43
N PRO A 32 -19.59 -14.41 -12.69
CA PRO A 32 -20.65 -14.30 -11.70
C PRO A 32 -20.32 -15.04 -10.40
N ASP A 33 -20.66 -14.44 -9.26
CA ASP A 33 -20.52 -14.97 -7.90
C ASP A 33 -19.08 -15.26 -7.44
N ASN A 34 -18.08 -14.71 -8.13
CA ASN A 34 -16.68 -14.96 -7.81
C ASN A 34 -16.10 -13.88 -6.89
N SER A 35 -15.37 -14.30 -5.85
CA SER A 35 -14.72 -13.37 -4.94
C SER A 35 -13.58 -12.63 -5.65
N PHE A 36 -13.38 -11.38 -5.25
CA PHE A 36 -12.30 -10.55 -5.76
C PHE A 36 -10.93 -11.07 -5.29
N THR A 37 -10.03 -11.36 -6.22
CA THR A 37 -8.63 -11.69 -5.95
C THR A 37 -7.73 -11.02 -6.98
N HIS A 38 -6.69 -10.32 -6.50
CA HIS A 38 -5.74 -9.66 -7.38
C HIS A 38 -4.93 -10.65 -8.24
N LYS A 39 -4.66 -10.25 -9.48
CA LYS A 39 -3.72 -10.91 -10.40
C LYS A 39 -2.39 -10.15 -10.43
N LEU A 40 -1.33 -10.84 -10.84
CA LEU A 40 -0.04 -10.18 -11.07
C LEU A 40 -0.19 -9.11 -12.16
N GLY A 41 0.35 -7.92 -11.91
CA GLY A 41 0.24 -6.77 -12.80
C GLY A 41 -1.01 -5.92 -12.60
N ASP A 42 -1.97 -6.32 -11.75
CA ASP A 42 -3.07 -5.46 -11.35
C ASP A 42 -2.55 -4.15 -10.75
N VAL A 43 -3.19 -3.03 -11.07
CA VAL A 43 -2.88 -1.74 -10.44
C VAL A 43 -3.97 -1.45 -9.41
N VAL A 44 -3.56 -1.42 -8.15
CA VAL A 44 -4.43 -1.05 -7.02
C VAL A 44 -4.26 0.43 -6.77
N ARG A 45 -5.37 1.17 -6.74
CA ARG A 45 -5.39 2.60 -6.48
C ARG A 45 -6.42 2.94 -5.41
N ILE A 46 -5.99 3.59 -4.33
CA ILE A 46 -6.86 4.06 -3.25
C ILE A 46 -6.66 5.57 -3.13
N SER A 47 -7.75 6.34 -3.14
CA SER A 47 -7.69 7.80 -3.10
C SER A 47 -8.51 8.41 -1.98
N SER A 48 -8.04 9.53 -1.44
CA SER A 48 -8.83 10.43 -0.60
C SER A 48 -8.48 11.88 -0.89
N ALA A 49 -9.43 12.79 -0.69
CA ALA A 49 -9.18 14.22 -0.92
C ALA A 49 -8.05 14.79 -0.05
N LYS A 50 -7.84 14.23 1.16
CA LYS A 50 -6.85 14.73 2.13
C LYS A 50 -5.45 14.17 1.90
N LEU A 51 -5.34 12.92 1.46
CA LEU A 51 -4.05 12.21 1.35
C LEU A 51 -3.59 12.01 -0.09
N GLY A 52 -4.42 12.35 -1.08
CA GLY A 52 -4.14 12.06 -2.47
C GLY A 52 -4.37 10.58 -2.77
N VAL A 53 -3.45 9.98 -3.53
CA VAL A 53 -3.60 8.63 -4.08
C VAL A 53 -2.44 7.76 -3.60
N LEU A 54 -2.78 6.59 -3.07
CA LEU A 54 -1.87 5.46 -2.90
C LEU A 54 -2.07 4.52 -4.09
N ASP A 55 -1.01 4.28 -4.86
CA ASP A 55 -1.01 3.32 -5.95
C ASP A 55 0.08 2.25 -5.81
N HIS A 56 -0.22 1.06 -6.30
CA HIS A 56 0.68 -0.08 -6.25
C HIS A 56 0.35 -1.09 -7.36
N THR A 57 1.38 -1.58 -8.05
CA THR A 57 1.24 -2.67 -9.01
C THR A 57 1.51 -4.01 -8.31
N VAL A 58 0.57 -4.94 -8.41
CA VAL A 58 0.62 -6.24 -7.73
C VAL A 58 1.76 -7.09 -8.27
N ASN A 59 2.62 -7.55 -7.35
CA ASN A 59 3.68 -8.52 -7.59
C ASN A 59 3.90 -9.37 -6.33
N THR A 60 4.72 -10.42 -6.42
CA THR A 60 5.08 -11.25 -5.26
C THR A 60 6.11 -10.56 -4.39
N SER A 61 5.96 -10.62 -3.06
CA SER A 61 6.78 -9.84 -2.12
C SER A 61 8.26 -10.21 -2.14
N ASP A 62 8.62 -11.41 -2.57
CA ASP A 62 10.00 -11.88 -2.77
C ASP A 62 10.67 -11.32 -4.03
N ARG A 63 9.89 -10.78 -4.98
CA ARG A 63 10.37 -10.26 -6.27
C ARG A 63 10.42 -8.75 -6.34
N ILE A 64 9.93 -8.05 -5.32
CA ILE A 64 9.97 -6.59 -5.22
C ILE A 64 11.23 -6.18 -4.47
N ALA A 65 11.83 -5.05 -4.86
CA ALA A 65 12.95 -4.49 -4.13
C ALA A 65 12.56 -4.22 -2.65
N PRO A 66 13.43 -4.53 -1.68
CA PRO A 66 13.15 -4.27 -0.28
C PRO A 66 12.80 -2.80 -0.06
N ARG A 67 11.74 -2.55 0.72
CA ARG A 67 11.37 -1.18 1.05
C ARG A 67 12.34 -0.63 2.10
N THR A 68 13.19 0.30 1.69
CA THR A 68 14.19 0.94 2.57
C THR A 68 13.78 2.31 3.08
N SER A 69 12.83 2.98 2.40
CA SER A 69 12.37 4.32 2.74
C SER A 69 10.89 4.35 3.13
N GLY A 70 10.59 5.30 4.01
CA GLY A 70 9.31 5.45 4.68
C GLY A 70 8.62 6.79 4.42
N LEU A 71 7.47 6.98 5.05
CA LEU A 71 6.75 8.25 5.11
C LEU A 71 7.61 9.36 5.70
N ARG A 72 8.44 9.09 6.73
CA ARG A 72 9.30 10.13 7.33
C ARG A 72 10.27 10.72 6.31
N GLU A 73 10.91 9.85 5.54
CA GLU A 73 11.85 10.27 4.49
C GLU A 73 11.12 10.98 3.35
N LEU A 74 9.96 10.47 2.93
CA LEU A 74 9.11 11.13 1.93
C LEU A 74 8.73 12.56 2.36
N PHE A 75 8.14 12.72 3.55
CA PHE A 75 7.74 14.03 4.06
C PHE A 75 8.94 14.94 4.29
N GLY A 76 10.08 14.41 4.74
CA GLY A 76 11.33 15.15 4.86
C GLY A 76 11.80 15.70 3.51
N GLY A 77 11.79 14.88 2.45
CA GLY A 77 12.15 15.29 1.10
C GLY A 77 11.17 16.32 0.51
N LEU A 78 9.87 16.17 0.75
CA LEU A 78 8.86 17.14 0.34
C LEU A 78 9.04 18.49 1.07
N ALA A 79 9.34 18.47 2.37
CA ALA A 79 9.59 19.67 3.16
C ALA A 79 10.85 20.40 2.67
N ALA A 80 11.95 19.68 2.46
CA ALA A 80 13.20 20.25 1.95
C ALA A 80 13.03 20.93 0.59
N ARG A 81 12.13 20.40 -0.25
CA ARG A 81 11.77 20.96 -1.57
C ARG A 81 10.66 22.01 -1.53
N ARG A 82 10.16 22.37 -0.34
CA ARG A 82 9.05 23.34 -0.14
C ARG A 82 7.76 22.95 -0.87
N LEU A 83 7.46 21.65 -0.91
CA LEU A 83 6.26 21.10 -1.56
C LEU A 83 5.11 20.81 -0.57
N LEU A 84 5.33 20.99 0.73
CA LEU A 84 4.29 20.88 1.75
C LEU A 84 3.56 22.22 1.88
N LYS A 85 2.23 22.17 1.92
CA LYS A 85 1.43 23.34 2.30
C LYS A 85 1.60 23.60 3.81
N PRO A 86 1.59 24.87 4.24
CA PRO A 86 1.60 25.22 5.66
C PRO A 86 0.36 24.70 6.39
#